data_AF-A0A2A5C8F0-F1
#
_entry.id   AF-A0A2A5C8F0-F1
#
_cell.length_a   1.000
_cell.length_b   1.000
_cell.length_c   1.000
_cell.angle_alpha   90.00
_cell.angle_beta   90.00
_cell.angle_gamma   90.00
#
_symmetry.space_group_name_H-M   'P 1'
#
loop_
_entity.id
_entity.type
_entity.pdbx_description
1 polymer ?
#
loop_
_entity_poly.entity_id
_entity_poly.type
_entity_poly.pdbx_seq_one_letter_code
_entity_poly.pdbx_strand_id
1 'polypeptide(L)'
;MNRLKSKTSTLLQFQICASARRALSSIFLLTASFVVILSAASLSQAQEVIEHYDGVLGTSLDITVYAPDQSNTANAIETTVAEIARLEQILTTFDEESEVMQLNVTRMTDAASQALIDVISACEDWFTQSEGNFSCRLGGVVDFWDVAEETQQVPSRRDLSPIARNANRAELIINPDQNQISLGDGIKLDPSGLAKGYVIDKAMAVLRRELPNATAIKVDIGGDASYWGIPPDSEGWEVMVANPESTADNADFITSLSLGSKAVATSGHNSRMRQILMREFSHIFTPQTGWPVFSGLYAVVIADDAMTADAVATTLSVLPITEALTIIEALPGIEALLVDDSGAQRSSSGWSDYLSQELLLLSNADFKLTLDYSIPTHGDRGYERPYVAIWVSTMDNQAIKNLILFGGQQRWAGSNSRWWRYAGRRSTVEKINVTRPTRGPGEYQLVWDGRDDSGTLIQPGDYLLHVEASREHGGHSYRNVRFSFTEGIQVLEQEQFGEVGAFKATVEMKPVEE
;
A
#
# COMPACT_ATOMS: atom_id res chain seq x y z
N MET A 1 40.15 37.92 84.34
CA MET A 1 39.63 36.63 83.80
C MET A 1 38.36 36.75 82.94
N ASN A 2 38.04 37.91 82.32
CA ASN A 2 36.77 38.08 81.58
C ASN A 2 36.86 38.76 80.19
N ARG A 3 38.00 38.67 79.48
CA ARG A 3 38.13 39.23 78.11
C ARG A 3 38.61 38.26 77.02
N LEU A 4 38.73 36.96 77.32
CA LEU A 4 39.21 35.95 76.36
C LEU A 4 38.14 34.94 75.91
N LYS A 5 36.91 34.99 76.45
CA LYS A 5 35.84 34.04 76.10
C LYS A 5 34.85 34.51 75.02
N SER A 6 34.90 35.77 74.57
CA SER A 6 33.91 36.29 73.60
C SER A 6 34.36 36.27 72.14
N LYS A 7 35.64 35.99 71.84
CA LYS A 7 36.13 35.94 70.44
C LYS A 7 36.05 34.55 69.80
N THR A 8 35.96 33.49 70.60
CA THR A 8 35.90 32.11 70.11
C THR A 8 34.50 31.64 69.73
N SER A 9 33.43 32.21 70.29
CA SER A 9 32.05 31.81 69.89
C SER A 9 31.60 32.44 68.57
N THR A 10 32.08 33.64 68.24
CA THR A 10 31.72 34.33 66.98
C THR A 10 32.38 33.68 65.76
N LEU A 11 33.60 33.16 65.90
CA LEU A 11 34.30 32.45 64.80
C LEU A 11 33.68 31.08 64.49
N LEU A 12 33.21 30.35 65.51
CA LEU A 12 32.57 29.05 65.33
C LEU A 12 31.19 29.17 64.65
N GLN A 13 30.42 30.23 64.96
CA GLN A 13 29.13 30.50 64.32
C GLN A 13 29.26 30.89 62.83
N PHE A 14 30.33 31.58 62.44
CA PHE A 14 30.58 31.93 61.04
C PHE A 14 31.01 30.72 60.18
N GLN A 15 31.78 29.78 60.74
CA GLN A 15 32.21 28.57 60.03
C GLN A 15 31.08 27.56 59.80
N ILE A 16 30.13 27.45 60.73
CA ILE A 16 28.96 26.56 60.58
C ILE A 16 27.98 27.12 59.54
N CYS A 17 27.78 28.44 59.48
CA CYS A 17 26.94 29.08 58.45
C CYS A 17 27.55 28.99 57.03
N ALA A 18 28.88 29.08 56.90
CA ALA A 18 29.55 28.99 55.59
C ALA A 18 29.56 27.57 55.00
N SER A 19 29.68 26.54 55.85
CA SER A 19 29.62 25.13 55.43
C SER A 19 28.20 24.69 55.08
N ALA A 20 27.19 25.13 55.85
CA ALA A 20 25.78 24.88 55.52
C ALA A 20 25.35 25.55 54.20
N ARG A 21 25.79 26.78 53.93
CA ARG A 21 25.53 27.45 52.64
C ARG A 21 26.19 26.76 51.45
N ARG A 22 27.41 26.23 51.60
CA ARG A 22 28.09 25.44 50.56
C ARG A 22 27.41 24.10 50.31
N ALA A 23 26.96 23.40 51.35
CA ALA A 23 26.21 22.15 51.22
C ALA A 23 24.84 22.37 50.54
N LEU A 24 24.10 23.42 50.92
CA LEU A 24 22.81 23.76 50.31
C LEU A 24 22.94 24.20 48.85
N SER A 25 23.97 24.95 48.48
CA SER A 25 24.23 25.33 47.08
C SER A 25 24.72 24.16 46.22
N SER A 26 25.44 23.20 46.81
CA SER A 26 25.85 21.95 46.13
C SER A 26 24.65 21.04 45.85
N ILE A 27 23.72 20.92 46.81
CA ILE A 27 22.47 20.17 46.63
C ILE A 27 21.59 20.85 45.58
N PHE A 28 21.47 22.18 45.59
CA PHE A 28 20.69 22.92 44.59
C PHE A 28 21.26 22.80 43.17
N LEU A 29 22.59 22.77 43.02
CA LEU A 29 23.27 22.55 41.73
C LEU A 29 23.15 21.10 41.23
N LEU A 30 23.15 20.12 42.14
CA LEU A 30 22.91 18.71 41.83
C LEU A 30 21.45 18.45 41.44
N THR A 31 20.47 19.04 42.14
CA THR A 31 19.05 18.94 41.78
C THR A 31 18.73 19.71 40.50
N ALA A 32 19.36 20.87 40.27
CA ALA A 32 19.20 21.61 39.02
C ALA A 32 19.82 20.86 37.82
N SER A 33 20.99 20.22 37.99
CA SER A 33 21.54 19.34 36.95
C SER A 33 20.68 18.10 36.72
N PHE A 34 20.10 17.50 37.77
CA PHE A 34 19.22 16.34 37.62
C PHE A 34 17.89 16.70 36.93
N VAL A 35 17.34 17.89 37.19
CA VAL A 35 16.13 18.39 36.50
C VAL A 35 16.43 18.78 35.04
N VAL A 36 17.60 19.33 34.74
CA VAL A 36 18.04 19.62 33.35
C VAL A 36 18.33 18.32 32.58
N ILE A 37 18.87 17.29 33.24
CA ILE A 37 19.07 15.97 32.63
C ILE A 37 17.72 15.24 32.43
N LEU A 38 16.76 15.37 33.36
CA LEU A 38 15.41 14.83 33.16
C LEU A 38 14.60 15.56 32.09
N SER A 39 14.85 16.85 31.86
CA SER A 39 14.18 17.62 30.79
C SER A 39 14.89 17.52 29.44
N ALA A 40 16.16 17.10 29.40
CA ALA A 40 16.86 16.72 28.16
C ALA A 40 16.62 15.26 27.74
N ALA A 41 16.12 14.41 28.65
CA ALA A 41 15.78 13.01 28.38
C ALA A 41 14.29 12.80 28.01
N SER A 42 13.55 13.88 27.72
CA SER A 42 12.40 13.77 26.84
C SER A 42 12.93 13.54 25.41
N LEU A 43 13.43 12.33 25.15
CA LEU A 43 13.51 11.81 23.79
C LEU A 43 12.11 12.02 23.22
N SER A 44 11.98 12.95 22.26
CA SER A 44 10.73 13.12 21.52
C SER A 44 10.48 11.77 20.84
N GLN A 45 9.62 10.96 21.45
CA GLN A 45 9.26 9.66 20.92
C GLN A 45 8.71 9.90 19.52
N ALA A 46 9.23 9.16 18.53
CA ALA A 46 8.76 9.29 17.16
C ALA A 46 7.24 9.05 17.16
N GLN A 47 6.50 10.07 16.75
CA GLN A 47 5.05 10.00 16.66
C GLN A 47 4.70 9.52 15.27
N GLU A 48 3.65 8.71 15.21
CA GLU A 48 3.13 8.19 13.97
C GLU A 48 2.14 9.18 13.35
N VAL A 49 2.33 9.44 12.05
CA VAL A 49 1.39 10.14 11.19
C VAL A 49 1.03 9.21 10.06
N ILE A 50 -0.26 9.05 9.79
CA ILE A 50 -0.81 8.25 8.70
C ILE A 50 -1.72 9.16 7.91
N GLU A 51 -1.56 9.19 6.59
CA GLU A 51 -2.46 9.89 5.68
C GLU A 51 -2.84 8.95 4.53
N HIS A 52 -4.11 9.02 4.11
CA HIS A 52 -4.67 8.24 3.01
C HIS A 52 -5.25 9.19 1.96
N TYR A 53 -4.98 8.90 0.69
CA TYR A 53 -5.50 9.62 -0.44
C TYR A 53 -6.06 8.66 -1.48
N ASP A 54 -7.09 9.10 -2.17
CA ASP A 54 -7.82 8.31 -3.14
C ASP A 54 -7.72 8.90 -4.54
N GLY A 55 -7.79 8.03 -5.55
CA GLY A 55 -7.70 8.43 -6.96
C GLY A 55 -6.29 8.80 -7.41
N VAL A 56 -5.27 8.57 -6.60
CA VAL A 56 -3.87 8.83 -6.94
C VAL A 56 -3.40 7.75 -7.92
N LEU A 57 -2.95 8.16 -9.12
CA LEU A 57 -2.56 7.24 -10.21
C LEU A 57 -3.65 6.19 -10.53
N GLY A 58 -4.92 6.58 -10.41
CA GLY A 58 -6.05 5.66 -10.61
C GLY A 58 -6.19 4.58 -9.54
N THR A 59 -5.62 4.77 -8.34
CA THR A 59 -5.75 3.85 -7.19
C THR A 59 -5.73 4.63 -5.86
N SER A 60 -5.27 4.06 -4.74
CA SER A 60 -5.08 4.74 -3.45
C SER A 60 -3.60 4.97 -3.14
N LEU A 61 -3.33 5.95 -2.29
CA LEU A 61 -2.02 6.28 -1.71
C LEU A 61 -2.13 6.25 -0.19
N ASP A 62 -1.28 5.48 0.46
CA ASP A 62 -1.13 5.41 1.91
C ASP A 62 0.29 5.81 2.30
N ILE A 63 0.41 6.86 3.12
CA ILE A 63 1.70 7.33 3.66
C ILE A 63 1.69 7.11 5.17
N THR A 64 2.76 6.51 5.69
CA THR A 64 2.98 6.38 7.14
C THR A 64 4.36 6.92 7.48
N VAL A 65 4.45 7.79 8.49
CA VAL A 65 5.70 8.40 8.92
C VAL A 65 5.83 8.32 10.43
N TYR A 66 6.97 7.84 10.91
CA TYR A 66 7.35 7.90 12.31
C TYR A 66 8.43 8.97 12.51
N ALA A 67 8.05 10.14 13.04
CA ALA A 67 8.93 11.28 13.21
C ALA A 67 8.66 12.05 14.52
N PRO A 68 9.67 12.72 15.10
CA PRO A 68 9.52 13.43 16.38
C PRO A 68 8.71 14.74 16.31
N ASP A 69 8.43 15.28 15.10
CA ASP A 69 7.71 16.54 14.88
C ASP A 69 6.55 16.36 13.88
N GLN A 70 5.31 16.42 14.37
CA GLN A 70 4.11 16.24 13.55
C GLN A 70 3.86 17.40 12.56
N SER A 71 4.16 18.64 12.93
CA SER A 71 3.83 19.79 12.06
C SER A 71 4.71 19.81 10.82
N ASN A 72 5.99 19.45 10.97
CA ASN A 72 6.88 19.30 9.83
C ASN A 72 6.47 18.10 8.94
N THR A 73 5.95 17.04 9.57
CA THR A 73 5.50 15.82 8.87
C THR A 73 4.33 16.11 7.93
N ALA A 74 3.31 16.86 8.35
CA ALA A 74 2.18 17.21 7.48
C ALA A 74 2.61 18.01 6.24
N ASN A 75 3.47 19.02 6.40
CA ASN A 75 3.99 19.82 5.27
C ASN A 75 4.83 18.98 4.30
N ALA A 76 5.61 18.02 4.82
CA ALA A 76 6.38 17.09 4.00
C ALA A 76 5.47 16.16 3.19
N ILE A 77 4.37 15.69 3.78
CA ILE A 77 3.35 14.89 3.08
C ILE A 77 2.68 15.71 1.98
N GLU A 78 2.26 16.96 2.25
CA GLU A 78 1.69 17.84 1.21
C GLU A 78 2.67 18.07 0.04
N THR A 79 3.95 18.30 0.34
CA THR A 79 5.01 18.43 -0.66
C THR A 79 5.16 17.15 -1.50
N THR A 80 5.02 15.99 -0.84
CA THR A 80 5.10 14.67 -1.48
C THR A 80 3.90 14.43 -2.40
N VAL A 81 2.69 14.75 -1.96
CA VAL A 81 1.47 14.65 -2.77
C VAL A 81 1.54 15.57 -3.99
N ALA A 82 2.08 16.78 -3.83
CA ALA A 82 2.29 17.70 -4.95
C ALA A 82 3.30 17.14 -5.97
N GLU A 83 4.36 16.46 -5.53
CA GLU A 83 5.31 15.80 -6.43
C GLU A 83 4.68 14.62 -7.17
N ILE A 84 3.86 13.80 -6.48
CA ILE A 84 3.11 12.71 -7.11
C ILE A 84 2.19 13.27 -8.20
N ALA A 85 1.41 14.32 -7.91
CA ALA A 85 0.53 14.96 -8.89
C ALA A 85 1.30 15.53 -10.09
N ARG A 86 2.50 16.09 -9.87
CA ARG A 86 3.38 16.58 -10.95
C ARG A 86 3.87 15.42 -11.83
N LEU A 87 4.23 14.28 -11.24
CA LEU A 87 4.68 13.10 -11.98
C LEU A 87 3.53 12.44 -12.74
N GLU A 88 2.32 12.45 -12.19
CA GLU A 88 1.11 11.97 -12.89
C GLU A 88 0.89 12.73 -14.20
N GLN A 89 1.01 14.06 -14.20
CA GLN A 89 0.92 14.90 -15.41
C GLN A 89 1.99 14.59 -16.48
N ILE A 90 3.06 13.89 -16.11
CA ILE A 90 4.12 13.50 -17.04
C ILE A 90 3.88 12.10 -17.59
N LEU A 91 3.47 11.16 -16.72
CA LEU A 91 3.55 9.72 -16.98
C LEU A 91 2.20 9.04 -17.25
N THR A 92 1.07 9.71 -16.97
CA THR A 92 -0.25 9.11 -17.20
C THR A 92 -0.55 8.93 -18.69
N THR A 93 -1.14 7.80 -19.06
CA THR A 93 -1.61 7.55 -20.44
C THR A 93 -3.08 7.92 -20.64
N PHE A 94 -3.77 8.31 -19.56
CA PHE A 94 -5.20 8.65 -19.58
C PHE A 94 -5.47 10.13 -19.92
N ASP A 95 -4.47 11.00 -19.76
CA ASP A 95 -4.56 12.42 -20.09
C ASP A 95 -3.82 12.70 -21.41
N GLU A 96 -4.55 13.15 -22.43
CA GLU A 96 -3.97 13.52 -23.73
C GLU A 96 -2.97 14.66 -23.63
N GLU A 97 -3.07 15.53 -22.60
CA GLU A 97 -2.14 16.65 -22.37
C GLU A 97 -0.86 16.23 -21.65
N SER A 98 -0.79 15.00 -21.12
CA SER A 98 0.40 14.51 -20.42
C SER A 98 1.64 14.45 -21.32
N GLU A 99 2.82 14.59 -20.72
CA GLU A 99 4.07 14.63 -21.47
C GLU A 99 4.31 13.35 -22.29
N VAL A 100 4.02 12.16 -21.72
CA VAL A 100 4.14 10.88 -22.43
C VAL A 100 3.15 10.75 -23.58
N MET A 101 1.92 11.27 -23.44
CA MET A 101 0.93 11.25 -24.52
C MET A 101 1.28 12.24 -25.63
N GLN A 102 1.78 13.42 -25.28
CA GLN A 102 2.32 14.36 -26.25
C GLN A 102 3.50 13.74 -27.03
N LEU A 103 4.43 13.06 -26.35
CA LEU A 103 5.52 12.34 -27.01
C LEU A 103 5.01 11.23 -27.94
N ASN A 104 3.97 10.50 -27.55
CA ASN A 104 3.34 9.48 -28.39
C ASN A 104 2.79 10.06 -29.71
N VAL A 105 2.23 11.28 -29.66
CA VAL A 105 1.68 12.00 -30.82
C VAL A 105 2.80 12.61 -31.66
N THR A 106 3.72 13.37 -31.05
CA THR A 106 4.76 14.11 -31.78
C THR A 106 5.88 13.21 -32.29
N ARG A 107 6.04 12.01 -31.71
CA ARG A 107 7.09 11.01 -32.00
C ARG A 107 8.51 11.45 -31.62
N MET A 108 8.68 12.71 -31.22
CA MET A 108 9.95 13.29 -30.85
C MET A 108 9.73 14.49 -29.91
N THR A 109 10.64 14.67 -28.98
CA THR A 109 10.76 15.87 -28.14
C THR A 109 12.23 16.20 -27.95
N ASP A 110 12.56 17.49 -27.81
CA ASP A 110 13.87 18.02 -27.42
C ASP A 110 13.85 18.77 -26.08
N ALA A 111 12.74 18.62 -25.35
CA ALA A 111 12.52 19.22 -24.05
C ALA A 111 11.90 18.21 -23.07
N ALA A 112 12.30 16.94 -23.16
CA ALA A 112 11.83 15.91 -22.23
C ALA A 112 12.20 16.27 -20.79
N SER A 113 11.25 16.14 -19.86
CA SER A 113 11.53 16.25 -18.44
C SER A 113 12.45 15.11 -18.01
N GLN A 114 13.24 15.35 -16.95
CA GLN A 114 14.09 14.32 -16.38
C GLN A 114 13.30 13.08 -15.98
N ALA A 115 12.06 13.26 -15.50
CA ALA A 115 11.21 12.14 -15.09
C ALA A 115 10.80 11.26 -16.27
N LEU A 116 10.47 11.87 -17.42
CA LEU A 116 10.19 11.11 -18.63
C LEU A 116 11.44 10.37 -19.12
N ILE A 117 12.61 11.01 -19.11
CA ILE A 117 13.88 10.39 -19.51
C ILE A 117 14.21 9.20 -18.60
N ASP A 118 14.13 9.38 -17.27
CA ASP A 118 14.42 8.33 -16.28
C ASP A 118 13.53 7.10 -16.52
N VAL A 119 12.22 7.31 -16.66
CA VAL A 119 11.24 6.23 -16.84
C VAL A 119 11.41 5.52 -18.18
N ILE A 120 11.55 6.25 -19.29
CA ILE A 120 11.71 5.63 -20.60
C ILE A 120 13.07 4.93 -20.73
N SER A 121 14.12 5.46 -20.11
CA SER A 121 15.42 4.76 -20.05
C SER A 121 15.30 3.44 -19.28
N ALA A 122 14.66 3.46 -18.10
CA ALA A 122 14.44 2.26 -17.31
C ALA A 122 13.56 1.23 -18.04
N CYS A 123 12.54 1.68 -18.78
CA CYS A 123 11.73 0.81 -19.65
C CYS A 123 12.58 0.07 -20.70
N GLU A 124 13.54 0.76 -21.33
CA GLU A 124 14.41 0.20 -22.36
C GLU A 124 15.48 -0.73 -21.77
N ASP A 125 16.01 -0.39 -20.60
CA ASP A 125 16.91 -1.24 -19.85
C ASP A 125 16.23 -2.56 -19.47
N TRP A 126 14.99 -2.50 -18.95
CA TRP A 126 14.21 -3.70 -18.63
C TRP A 126 13.75 -4.46 -19.87
N PHE A 127 13.40 -3.78 -20.96
CA PHE A 127 13.13 -4.45 -22.24
C PHE A 127 14.33 -5.29 -22.69
N THR A 128 15.55 -4.78 -22.53
CA THR A 128 16.77 -5.51 -22.87
C THR A 128 17.06 -6.65 -21.89
N GLN A 129 17.04 -6.37 -20.59
CA GLN A 129 17.39 -7.33 -19.53
C GLN A 129 16.40 -8.50 -19.44
N SER A 130 15.11 -8.24 -19.70
CA SER A 130 14.07 -9.26 -19.71
C SER A 130 13.99 -10.04 -21.03
N GLU A 131 14.90 -9.80 -21.99
CA GLU A 131 14.83 -10.36 -23.34
C GLU A 131 13.49 -10.06 -24.06
N GLY A 132 12.95 -8.86 -23.80
CA GLY A 132 11.70 -8.37 -24.36
C GLY A 132 10.43 -8.89 -23.66
N ASN A 133 10.55 -9.55 -22.50
CA ASN A 133 9.39 -10.00 -21.71
C ASN A 133 8.74 -8.89 -20.88
N PHE A 134 9.44 -7.77 -20.70
CA PHE A 134 8.88 -6.49 -20.26
C PHE A 134 8.95 -5.48 -21.40
N SER A 135 7.92 -4.66 -21.59
CA SER A 135 7.97 -3.58 -22.57
C SER A 135 6.99 -2.47 -22.27
N CYS A 136 7.48 -1.23 -22.21
CA CYS A 136 6.64 -0.05 -22.18
C CYS A 136 6.20 0.39 -23.59
N ARG A 137 6.48 -0.38 -24.64
CA ARG A 137 6.13 -0.02 -26.04
C ARG A 137 4.74 -0.54 -26.46
N LEU A 138 3.94 -0.97 -25.50
CA LEU A 138 2.68 -1.68 -25.71
C LEU A 138 1.46 -0.78 -25.79
N GLY A 139 1.59 0.55 -25.78
CA GLY A 139 0.44 1.45 -25.86
C GLY A 139 -0.45 1.21 -27.07
N GLY A 140 0.13 0.82 -28.22
CA GLY A 140 -0.67 0.49 -29.42
C GLY A 140 -1.41 -0.85 -29.30
N VAL A 141 -0.89 -1.77 -28.48
CA VAL A 141 -1.59 -3.02 -28.11
C VAL A 141 -2.73 -2.70 -27.16
N VAL A 142 -2.49 -1.84 -26.16
CA VAL A 142 -3.49 -1.38 -25.18
C VAL A 142 -4.67 -0.73 -25.91
N ASP A 143 -4.43 0.24 -26.80
CA ASP A 143 -5.46 0.89 -27.61
C ASP A 143 -6.31 -0.12 -28.38
N PHE A 144 -5.68 -1.16 -28.93
CA PHE A 144 -6.37 -2.19 -29.72
C PHE A 144 -7.31 -3.01 -28.85
N TRP A 145 -6.94 -3.27 -27.59
CA TRP A 145 -7.79 -3.96 -26.62
C TRP A 145 -8.86 -3.04 -26.02
N ASP A 146 -8.60 -1.74 -25.85
CA ASP A 146 -9.61 -0.76 -25.46
C ASP A 146 -10.73 -0.72 -26.51
N VAL A 147 -10.38 -0.60 -27.80
CA VAL A 147 -11.37 -0.64 -28.89
C VAL A 147 -12.12 -1.98 -28.92
N ALA A 148 -11.43 -3.10 -28.66
CA ALA A 148 -12.06 -4.41 -28.60
C ALA A 148 -13.11 -4.51 -27.48
N GLU A 149 -12.82 -3.93 -26.32
CA GLU A 149 -13.71 -3.85 -25.17
C GLU A 149 -14.90 -2.92 -25.45
N GLU A 150 -14.67 -1.73 -26.00
CA GLU A 150 -15.74 -0.81 -26.38
C GLU A 150 -16.69 -1.40 -27.44
N THR A 151 -16.14 -2.09 -28.44
CA THR A 151 -16.90 -2.68 -29.54
C THR A 151 -17.44 -4.07 -29.23
N GLN A 152 -17.04 -4.65 -28.09
CA GLN A 152 -17.36 -6.02 -27.69
C GLN A 152 -16.97 -7.05 -28.76
N GLN A 153 -15.82 -6.85 -29.42
CA GLN A 153 -15.31 -7.73 -30.46
C GLN A 153 -13.89 -8.19 -30.14
N VAL A 154 -13.70 -9.51 -30.03
CA VAL A 154 -12.37 -10.07 -29.78
C VAL A 154 -11.47 -9.84 -31.00
N PRO A 155 -10.28 -9.24 -30.82
CA PRO A 155 -9.38 -8.93 -31.91
C PRO A 155 -8.85 -10.19 -32.59
N SER A 156 -8.60 -10.11 -33.89
CA SER A 156 -7.91 -11.19 -34.60
C SER A 156 -6.41 -11.15 -34.29
N ARG A 157 -5.83 -12.30 -33.96
CA ARG A 157 -4.36 -12.44 -33.76
C ARG A 157 -3.56 -11.96 -34.98
N ARG A 158 -4.14 -12.07 -36.18
CA ARG A 158 -3.51 -11.64 -37.43
C ARG A 158 -3.31 -10.13 -37.47
N ASP A 159 -4.22 -9.37 -36.88
CA ASP A 159 -4.20 -7.90 -36.89
C ASP A 159 -3.36 -7.35 -35.72
N LEU A 160 -3.39 -8.03 -34.57
CA LEU A 160 -2.67 -7.62 -33.37
C LEU A 160 -1.16 -7.92 -33.41
N SER A 161 -0.76 -9.12 -33.85
CA SER A 161 0.65 -9.52 -33.78
C SER A 161 1.61 -8.63 -34.60
N PRO A 162 1.23 -8.05 -35.75
CA PRO A 162 2.04 -7.03 -36.42
C PRO A 162 2.32 -5.80 -35.55
N ILE A 163 1.34 -5.32 -34.78
CA ILE A 163 1.48 -4.13 -33.91
C ILE A 163 2.56 -4.40 -32.87
N ALA A 164 2.43 -5.50 -32.12
CA ALA A 164 3.39 -5.89 -31.09
C ALA A 164 4.81 -6.13 -31.65
N ARG A 165 4.92 -6.86 -32.78
CA ARG A 165 6.23 -7.11 -33.41
C ARG A 165 6.90 -5.84 -33.94
N ASN A 166 6.12 -4.89 -34.46
CA ASN A 166 6.66 -3.63 -34.94
C ASN A 166 7.17 -2.79 -33.75
N ALA A 167 6.40 -2.69 -32.66
CA ALA A 167 6.83 -2.01 -31.44
C ALA A 167 8.14 -2.57 -30.88
N ASN A 168 8.30 -3.90 -30.84
CA ASN A 168 9.53 -4.54 -30.34
C ASN A 168 10.76 -4.35 -31.24
N ARG A 169 10.57 -4.09 -32.54
CA ARG A 169 11.68 -3.92 -33.51
C ARG A 169 12.01 -2.46 -33.80
N ALA A 170 11.06 -1.57 -33.55
CA ALA A 170 11.22 -0.16 -33.80
C ALA A 170 12.36 0.41 -32.97
N GLU A 171 13.05 1.39 -33.52
CA GLU A 171 14.14 2.07 -32.83
C GLU A 171 13.58 3.09 -31.84
N LEU A 172 14.16 3.17 -30.65
CA LEU A 172 13.89 4.22 -29.67
C LEU A 172 15.23 4.85 -29.32
N ILE A 173 15.35 6.16 -29.52
CA ILE A 173 16.59 6.90 -29.25
C ILE A 173 16.35 7.84 -28.07
N ILE A 174 17.19 7.74 -27.05
CA ILE A 174 17.21 8.63 -25.88
C ILE A 174 18.56 9.32 -25.86
N ASN A 175 18.57 10.65 -25.83
CA ASN A 175 19.75 11.47 -25.59
C ASN A 175 19.53 12.30 -24.31
N PRO A 176 19.86 11.76 -23.13
CA PRO A 176 19.61 12.42 -21.85
C PRO A 176 20.28 13.80 -21.75
N ASP A 177 21.51 13.93 -22.23
CA ASP A 177 22.26 15.20 -22.19
C ASP A 177 21.61 16.34 -22.99
N GLN A 178 20.71 16.00 -23.92
CA GLN A 178 20.00 16.94 -24.78
C GLN A 178 18.50 16.98 -24.47
N ASN A 179 18.04 16.26 -23.44
CA ASN A 179 16.63 16.08 -23.13
C ASN A 179 15.79 15.63 -24.34
N GLN A 180 16.38 14.76 -25.17
CA GLN A 180 15.77 14.33 -26.43
C GLN A 180 15.32 12.87 -26.36
N ILE A 181 14.11 12.62 -26.84
CA ILE A 181 13.58 11.28 -27.06
C ILE A 181 12.98 11.23 -28.47
N SER A 182 13.27 10.17 -29.22
CA SER A 182 12.68 9.92 -30.54
C SER A 182 12.16 8.48 -30.64
N LEU A 183 10.93 8.35 -31.14
CA LEU A 183 10.21 7.09 -31.25
C LEU A 183 10.09 6.66 -32.72
N GLY A 184 10.68 5.53 -33.07
CA GLY A 184 10.54 4.91 -34.38
C GLY A 184 9.14 4.36 -34.64
N ASP A 185 8.77 4.24 -35.92
CA ASP A 185 7.42 3.85 -36.35
C ASP A 185 6.94 2.55 -35.69
N GLY A 186 5.75 2.61 -35.07
CA GLY A 186 5.12 1.47 -34.40
C GLY A 186 5.25 1.47 -32.88
N ILE A 187 6.05 2.36 -32.28
CA ILE A 187 6.08 2.54 -30.82
C ILE A 187 4.94 3.46 -30.39
N LYS A 188 4.12 3.03 -29.45
CA LYS A 188 3.36 3.91 -28.56
C LYS A 188 3.72 3.52 -27.14
N LEU A 189 4.21 4.48 -26.37
CA LEU A 189 4.66 4.31 -25.00
C LEU A 189 3.47 4.18 -24.06
N ASP A 190 3.55 3.20 -23.18
CA ASP A 190 2.73 2.99 -22.01
C ASP A 190 3.65 2.50 -20.88
N PRO A 191 4.08 3.39 -19.97
CA PRO A 191 4.99 3.03 -18.90
C PRO A 191 4.29 2.47 -17.66
N SER A 192 3.00 2.11 -17.72
CA SER A 192 2.20 1.74 -16.55
C SER A 192 2.74 0.57 -15.73
N GLY A 193 3.49 -0.36 -16.34
CA GLY A 193 4.13 -1.51 -15.65
C GLY A 193 5.41 -1.18 -14.86
N LEU A 194 5.80 0.11 -14.76
CA LEU A 194 6.98 0.56 -14.00
C LEU A 194 6.80 1.97 -13.41
N ALA A 195 5.98 2.82 -14.04
CA ALA A 195 5.83 4.23 -13.66
C ALA A 195 5.35 4.40 -12.22
N LYS A 196 4.53 3.47 -11.70
CA LYS A 196 4.04 3.51 -10.33
C LYS A 196 5.18 3.34 -9.33
N GLY A 197 6.03 2.34 -9.53
CA GLY A 197 7.26 2.17 -8.75
C GLY A 197 8.16 3.41 -8.75
N TYR A 198 8.36 4.04 -9.92
CA TYR A 198 9.14 5.29 -10.00
C TYR A 198 8.53 6.44 -9.18
N VAL A 199 7.20 6.60 -9.21
CA VAL A 199 6.50 7.62 -8.39
C VAL A 199 6.66 7.34 -6.90
N ILE A 200 6.54 6.08 -6.48
CA ILE A 200 6.77 5.67 -5.08
C ILE A 200 8.20 6.04 -4.64
N ASP A 201 9.21 5.76 -5.47
CA ASP A 201 10.60 6.06 -5.15
C ASP A 201 10.87 7.56 -5.03
N LYS A 202 10.30 8.39 -5.92
CA LYS A 202 10.42 9.85 -5.82
C LYS A 202 9.68 10.40 -4.60
N ALA A 203 8.50 9.86 -4.28
CA ALA A 203 7.75 10.23 -3.08
C ALA A 203 8.55 9.92 -1.80
N MET A 204 9.15 8.72 -1.71
CA MET A 204 10.03 8.34 -0.61
C MET A 204 11.25 9.28 -0.53
N ALA A 205 11.86 9.62 -1.66
CA ALA A 205 13.00 10.54 -1.69
C ALA A 205 12.64 11.95 -1.18
N VAL A 206 11.46 12.47 -1.52
CA VAL A 206 10.95 13.75 -0.98
C VAL A 206 10.78 13.65 0.53
N LEU A 207 10.04 12.66 1.05
CA LEU A 207 9.81 12.51 2.49
C LEU A 207 11.13 12.40 3.27
N ARG A 208 12.09 11.62 2.78
CA ARG A 208 13.41 11.47 3.43
C ARG A 208 14.22 12.76 3.43
N ARG A 209 14.09 13.60 2.40
CA ARG A 209 14.76 14.91 2.33
C ARG A 209 14.12 15.91 3.29
N GLU A 210 12.79 15.97 3.31
CA GLU A 210 12.05 16.92 4.16
C GLU A 210 12.05 16.51 5.64
N LEU A 211 12.20 15.20 5.93
CA LEU A 211 12.16 14.62 7.28
C LEU A 211 13.44 13.84 7.62
N PRO A 212 14.60 14.50 7.73
CA PRO A 212 15.88 13.83 7.99
C PRO A 212 15.95 13.12 9.36
N ASN A 213 15.04 13.46 10.28
CA ASN A 213 14.93 12.87 11.61
C ASN A 213 13.81 11.83 11.72
N ALA A 214 13.14 11.48 10.61
CA ALA A 214 12.21 10.36 10.61
C ALA A 214 12.97 9.07 10.96
N THR A 215 12.28 8.17 11.66
CA THR A 215 12.82 6.85 12.05
C THR A 215 12.34 5.74 11.13
N ALA A 216 11.15 5.90 10.55
CA ALA A 216 10.61 5.01 9.55
C ALA A 216 9.57 5.72 8.67
N ILE A 217 9.49 5.35 7.40
CA ILE A 217 8.54 5.89 6.41
C ILE A 217 8.01 4.73 5.56
N LYS A 218 6.72 4.75 5.25
CA LYS A 218 6.06 3.92 4.24
C LYS A 218 5.40 4.83 3.20
N VAL A 219 5.56 4.48 1.93
CA VAL A 219 4.74 4.99 0.83
C VAL A 219 4.19 3.79 0.07
N ASP A 220 2.87 3.64 0.06
CA ASP A 220 2.14 2.56 -0.61
C ASP A 220 1.20 3.18 -1.64
N ILE A 221 1.33 2.79 -2.91
CA ILE A 221 0.40 3.17 -3.97
C ILE A 221 -0.24 1.89 -4.52
N GLY A 222 -1.46 1.63 -4.07
CA GLY A 222 -2.29 0.54 -4.55
C GLY A 222 -1.68 -0.85 -4.37
N GLY A 223 -0.98 -1.11 -3.26
CA GLY A 223 -0.43 -2.42 -2.90
C GLY A 223 1.04 -2.62 -3.27
N ASP A 224 1.63 -1.70 -4.03
CA ASP A 224 3.08 -1.62 -4.20
C ASP A 224 3.61 -0.55 -3.25
N ALA A 225 4.66 -0.88 -2.50
CA ALA A 225 5.11 -0.05 -1.41
C ALA A 225 6.63 0.03 -1.32
N SER A 226 7.11 1.18 -0.88
CA SER A 226 8.49 1.38 -0.43
C SER A 226 8.50 1.67 1.07
N TYR A 227 9.38 0.96 1.76
CA TYR A 227 9.60 1.08 3.20
C TYR A 227 10.99 1.63 3.44
N TRP A 228 11.11 2.46 4.46
CA TRP A 228 12.38 3.00 4.92
C TRP A 228 12.44 2.98 6.44
N GLY A 229 13.65 2.79 6.98
CA GLY A 229 13.88 2.69 8.43
C GLY A 229 13.20 1.47 9.05
N ILE A 230 12.98 1.53 10.37
CA ILE A 230 12.29 0.48 11.13
C ILE A 230 11.32 1.17 12.09
N PRO A 231 10.02 0.81 12.11
CA PRO A 231 9.06 1.37 13.04
C PRO A 231 9.52 1.19 14.49
N PRO A 232 9.21 2.14 15.41
CA PRO A 232 9.51 1.98 16.82
C PRO A 232 8.92 0.68 17.39
N ASP A 233 9.67 0.03 18.27
CA ASP A 233 9.28 -1.21 18.95
C ASP A 233 8.97 -2.41 18.01
N SER A 234 9.49 -2.40 16.78
CA SER A 234 9.43 -3.51 15.82
C SER A 234 10.82 -3.96 15.34
N GLU A 235 10.93 -5.20 14.84
CA GLU A 235 12.13 -5.69 14.15
C GLU A 235 12.15 -5.31 12.65
N GLY A 236 11.00 -4.91 12.10
CA GLY A 236 10.82 -4.52 10.69
C GLY A 236 9.40 -4.05 10.39
N TRP A 237 9.15 -3.66 9.15
CA TRP A 237 7.82 -3.48 8.61
C TRP A 237 7.20 -4.84 8.35
N GLU A 238 6.13 -5.16 9.07
CA GLU A 238 5.35 -6.35 8.80
C GLU A 238 4.46 -6.13 7.57
N VAL A 239 4.62 -6.97 6.55
CA VAL A 239 3.90 -6.88 5.27
C VAL A 239 3.29 -8.22 4.93
N MET A 240 1.97 -8.27 4.88
CA MET A 240 1.23 -9.43 4.44
C MET A 240 1.20 -9.54 2.93
N VAL A 241 1.31 -10.76 2.43
CA VAL A 241 1.21 -11.06 1.01
C VAL A 241 -0.19 -11.59 0.71
N ALA A 242 -0.96 -10.84 -0.07
CA ALA A 242 -2.33 -11.24 -0.43
C ALA A 242 -2.34 -12.58 -1.19
N ASN A 243 -3.37 -13.39 -0.93
CA ASN A 243 -3.61 -14.61 -1.68
C ASN A 243 -4.21 -14.29 -3.06
N PRO A 244 -3.57 -14.70 -4.18
CA PRO A 244 -4.08 -14.46 -5.53
C PRO A 244 -5.47 -15.06 -5.80
N GLU A 245 -5.84 -16.14 -5.09
CA GLU A 245 -7.14 -16.78 -5.24
C GLU A 245 -8.25 -16.07 -4.44
N SER A 246 -7.89 -15.10 -3.61
CA SER A 246 -8.82 -14.41 -2.73
C SER A 246 -8.92 -12.93 -3.09
N THR A 247 -10.09 -12.54 -3.58
CA THR A 247 -10.37 -11.17 -4.03
C THR A 247 -10.76 -10.21 -2.90
N ALA A 248 -10.62 -10.63 -1.64
CA ALA A 248 -11.02 -9.86 -0.46
C ALA A 248 -9.87 -9.06 0.16
N ASP A 249 -10.16 -7.84 0.60
CA ASP A 249 -9.25 -6.87 1.22
C ASP A 249 -8.71 -7.31 2.58
N ASN A 250 -9.32 -8.33 3.21
CA ASN A 250 -8.83 -9.02 4.42
C ASN A 250 -8.87 -10.55 4.25
N ALA A 251 -8.67 -11.01 3.01
CA ALA A 251 -8.42 -12.40 2.70
C ALA A 251 -7.29 -13.01 3.53
N ASP A 252 -7.31 -14.34 3.70
CA ASP A 252 -6.13 -15.08 4.18
C ASP A 252 -4.90 -14.70 3.34
N PHE A 253 -3.80 -14.41 4.03
CA PHE A 253 -2.53 -14.09 3.41
C PHE A 253 -1.76 -15.38 3.12
N ILE A 254 -1.08 -15.45 1.97
CA ILE A 254 -0.26 -16.64 1.66
C ILE A 254 1.00 -16.70 2.52
N THR A 255 1.49 -15.54 2.96
CA THR A 255 2.61 -15.40 3.88
C THR A 255 2.68 -13.98 4.43
N SER A 256 3.54 -13.77 5.41
CA SER A 256 3.96 -12.46 5.92
C SER A 256 5.46 -12.24 5.68
N LEU A 257 5.84 -10.97 5.60
CA LEU A 257 7.20 -10.51 5.42
C LEU A 257 7.58 -9.54 6.54
N SER A 258 8.85 -9.53 6.93
CA SER A 258 9.46 -8.51 7.79
C SER A 258 10.51 -7.75 6.97
N LEU A 259 10.18 -6.52 6.59
CA LEU A 259 11.00 -5.69 5.71
C LEU A 259 11.70 -4.57 6.46
N GLY A 260 12.97 -4.32 6.13
CA GLY A 260 13.67 -3.11 6.56
C GLY A 260 13.42 -1.96 5.60
N SER A 261 14.50 -1.39 5.05
CA SER A 261 14.42 -0.42 3.96
C SER A 261 14.44 -1.14 2.60
N LYS A 262 13.26 -1.57 2.14
CA LYS A 262 13.05 -2.31 0.89
C LYS A 262 11.75 -1.87 0.24
N ALA A 263 11.61 -2.13 -1.04
CA ALA A 263 10.34 -2.03 -1.74
C ALA A 263 9.76 -3.41 -2.03
N VAL A 264 8.43 -3.48 -2.14
CA VAL A 264 7.68 -4.65 -2.56
C VAL A 264 6.66 -4.26 -3.61
N ALA A 265 6.56 -5.04 -4.67
CA ALA A 265 5.56 -4.86 -5.71
C ALA A 265 4.94 -6.20 -6.08
N THR A 266 3.67 -6.19 -6.46
CA THR A 266 2.95 -7.42 -6.82
C THR A 266 2.23 -7.28 -8.14
N SER A 267 2.49 -8.20 -9.06
CA SER A 267 1.82 -8.30 -10.36
C SER A 267 1.12 -9.64 -10.51
N GLY A 268 -0.06 -9.64 -11.11
CA GLY A 268 -0.81 -10.87 -11.36
C GLY A 268 -1.73 -10.71 -12.56
N HIS A 269 -1.71 -11.70 -13.45
CA HIS A 269 -2.45 -11.65 -14.71
C HIS A 269 -3.98 -11.59 -14.53
N ASN A 270 -4.52 -12.09 -13.42
CA ASN A 270 -5.96 -12.14 -13.13
C ASN A 270 -6.47 -10.95 -12.30
N SER A 271 -5.63 -9.98 -11.97
CA SER A 271 -5.99 -8.89 -11.05
C SER A 271 -6.89 -7.82 -11.66
N ARG A 272 -6.77 -7.59 -12.97
CA ARG A 272 -7.68 -6.75 -13.76
C ARG A 272 -7.99 -7.46 -15.06
N MET A 273 -9.28 -7.69 -15.30
CA MET A 273 -9.79 -8.44 -16.44
C MET A 273 -10.71 -7.54 -17.27
N ARG A 274 -10.47 -7.51 -18.58
CA ARG A 274 -11.34 -6.90 -19.57
C ARG A 274 -12.47 -7.86 -19.91
N GLN A 275 -13.70 -7.36 -19.94
CA GLN A 275 -14.88 -8.16 -20.28
C GLN A 275 -15.26 -7.90 -21.73
N ILE A 276 -14.99 -8.88 -22.59
CA ILE A 276 -15.33 -8.80 -24.02
C ILE A 276 -16.24 -9.96 -24.36
N LEU A 277 -17.51 -9.64 -24.61
CA LEU A 277 -18.61 -10.59 -24.70
C LEU A 277 -18.82 -11.32 -23.36
N MET A 278 -18.65 -12.65 -23.34
CA MET A 278 -18.74 -13.47 -22.12
C MET A 278 -17.38 -14.07 -21.77
N ARG A 279 -16.29 -13.37 -22.10
CA ARG A 279 -14.92 -13.84 -21.93
C ARG A 279 -14.08 -12.76 -21.25
N GLU A 280 -13.22 -13.22 -20.36
CA GLU A 280 -12.30 -12.39 -19.61
C GLU A 280 -10.92 -12.40 -20.26
N PHE A 281 -10.27 -11.24 -20.35
CA PHE A 281 -8.94 -11.08 -20.88
C PHE A 281 -8.08 -10.27 -19.91
N SER A 282 -6.89 -10.77 -19.58
CA SER A 282 -5.93 -10.04 -18.74
C SER A 282 -5.59 -8.67 -19.33
N HIS A 283 -5.38 -7.69 -18.46
CA HIS A 283 -4.75 -6.42 -18.81
C HIS A 283 -3.23 -6.54 -19.06
N ILE A 284 -2.60 -7.64 -18.63
CA ILE A 284 -1.18 -7.90 -18.87
C ILE A 284 -1.03 -8.62 -20.21
N PHE A 285 -0.22 -8.03 -21.10
CA PHE A 285 0.00 -8.55 -22.45
C PHE A 285 1.40 -9.14 -22.60
N THR A 286 1.51 -10.24 -23.34
CA THR A 286 2.81 -10.77 -23.76
C THR A 286 3.43 -9.85 -24.83
N PRO A 287 4.57 -9.18 -24.59
CA PRO A 287 5.07 -8.17 -25.52
C PRO A 287 5.37 -8.69 -26.93
N GLN A 288 5.72 -9.96 -27.07
CA GLN A 288 6.05 -10.56 -28.37
C GLN A 288 4.83 -10.75 -29.28
N THR A 289 3.63 -10.86 -28.70
CA THR A 289 2.40 -11.15 -29.45
C THR A 289 1.32 -10.09 -29.32
N GLY A 290 1.38 -9.27 -28.26
CA GLY A 290 0.33 -8.35 -27.83
C GLY A 290 -0.89 -9.05 -27.23
N TRP A 291 -0.85 -10.38 -27.10
CA TRP A 291 -1.98 -11.15 -26.60
C TRP A 291 -1.99 -11.14 -25.06
N PRO A 292 -3.18 -11.06 -24.43
CA PRO A 292 -3.35 -11.20 -22.99
C PRO A 292 -2.74 -12.49 -22.47
N VAL A 293 -2.07 -12.41 -21.34
CA VAL A 293 -1.59 -13.59 -20.62
C VAL A 293 -2.79 -14.39 -20.12
N PHE A 294 -2.82 -15.69 -20.44
CA PHE A 294 -3.92 -16.60 -20.06
C PHE A 294 -3.56 -17.49 -18.86
N SER A 295 -2.29 -17.85 -18.72
CA SER A 295 -1.75 -18.63 -17.61
C SER A 295 -0.46 -17.97 -17.13
N GLY A 296 -0.62 -16.90 -16.36
CA GLY A 296 0.48 -16.09 -15.86
C GLY A 296 0.79 -16.41 -14.41
N LEU A 297 1.88 -15.86 -13.89
CA LEU A 297 2.20 -15.97 -12.47
C LEU A 297 1.63 -14.78 -11.71
N TYR A 298 1.22 -15.04 -10.47
CA TYR A 298 1.19 -14.02 -9.44
C TYR A 298 2.58 -13.89 -8.86
N ALA A 299 3.22 -12.75 -9.07
CA ALA A 299 4.60 -12.48 -8.70
C ALA A 299 4.66 -11.35 -7.68
N VAL A 300 5.20 -11.66 -6.50
CA VAL A 300 5.48 -10.71 -5.42
C VAL A 300 6.99 -10.55 -5.37
N VAL A 301 7.49 -9.33 -5.54
CA VAL A 301 8.91 -9.05 -5.69
C VAL A 301 9.38 -8.06 -4.63
N ILE A 302 10.49 -8.37 -3.98
CA ILE A 302 11.19 -7.50 -3.03
C ILE A 302 12.47 -6.98 -3.70
N ALA A 303 12.70 -5.67 -3.68
CA ALA A 303 13.90 -5.04 -4.22
C ALA A 303 14.35 -3.84 -3.35
N ASP A 304 15.47 -3.20 -3.71
CA ASP A 304 15.94 -1.99 -3.03
C ASP A 304 15.08 -0.75 -3.35
N ASP A 305 14.43 -0.72 -4.52
CA ASP A 305 13.58 0.37 -5.00
C ASP A 305 12.30 -0.18 -5.67
N ALA A 306 11.24 0.62 -5.63
CA ALA A 306 9.91 0.21 -6.08
C ALA A 306 9.82 0.12 -7.60
N MET A 307 10.55 0.96 -8.34
CA MET A 307 10.62 0.91 -9.81
C MET A 307 11.15 -0.45 -10.31
N THR A 308 12.21 -0.94 -9.68
CA THR A 308 12.79 -2.27 -9.93
C THR A 308 11.81 -3.37 -9.56
N ALA A 309 11.20 -3.30 -8.37
CA ALA A 309 10.23 -4.31 -7.92
C ALA A 309 9.05 -4.43 -8.89
N ASP A 310 8.46 -3.30 -9.32
CA ASP A 310 7.29 -3.22 -10.22
C ASP A 310 7.60 -3.82 -11.61
N ALA A 311 8.74 -3.44 -12.19
CA ALA A 311 9.18 -3.95 -13.49
C ALA A 311 9.48 -5.46 -13.46
N VAL A 312 10.16 -5.94 -12.40
CA VAL A 312 10.45 -7.38 -12.25
C VAL A 312 9.16 -8.15 -12.00
N ALA A 313 8.25 -7.65 -11.15
CA ALA A 313 6.96 -8.31 -10.91
C ALA A 313 6.17 -8.47 -12.21
N THR A 314 6.11 -7.41 -13.03
CA THR A 314 5.47 -7.46 -14.35
C THR A 314 6.18 -8.47 -15.26
N THR A 315 7.51 -8.45 -15.33
CA THR A 315 8.32 -9.38 -16.13
C THR A 315 8.05 -10.85 -15.78
N LEU A 316 8.07 -11.18 -14.48
CA LEU A 316 7.88 -12.56 -14.02
C LEU A 316 6.44 -13.03 -14.24
N SER A 317 5.45 -12.13 -14.16
CA SER A 317 4.04 -12.47 -14.32
C SER A 317 3.66 -13.02 -15.70
N VAL A 318 4.45 -12.71 -16.74
CA VAL A 318 4.20 -13.15 -18.13
C VAL A 318 4.95 -14.42 -18.52
N LEU A 319 5.78 -14.96 -17.63
CA LEU A 319 6.70 -16.07 -17.90
C LEU A 319 6.21 -17.39 -17.30
N PRO A 320 6.62 -18.54 -17.86
CA PRO A 320 6.53 -19.81 -17.16
C PRO A 320 7.34 -19.81 -15.87
N ILE A 321 6.86 -20.49 -14.82
CA ILE A 321 7.49 -20.50 -13.48
C ILE A 321 8.97 -20.89 -13.49
N THR A 322 9.38 -21.80 -14.38
CA THR A 322 10.79 -22.22 -14.49
C THR A 322 11.69 -21.14 -15.07
N GLU A 323 11.19 -20.35 -16.02
CA GLU A 323 11.92 -19.23 -16.62
C GLU A 323 11.96 -18.06 -15.64
N ALA A 324 10.84 -17.76 -14.99
CA ALA A 324 10.75 -16.75 -13.94
C ALA A 324 11.74 -17.03 -12.79
N LEU A 325 11.82 -18.29 -12.32
CA LEU A 325 12.81 -18.70 -11.32
C LEU A 325 14.26 -18.55 -11.82
N THR A 326 14.52 -18.82 -13.10
CA THR A 326 15.87 -18.65 -13.67
C THR A 326 16.29 -17.19 -13.70
N ILE A 327 15.36 -16.29 -14.05
CA ILE A 327 15.62 -14.85 -14.09
C ILE A 327 15.85 -14.30 -12.68
N ILE A 328 14.97 -14.58 -11.72
CA ILE A 328 15.08 -14.02 -10.37
C ILE A 328 16.38 -14.44 -9.67
N GLU A 329 16.83 -15.70 -9.84
CA GLU A 329 18.10 -16.18 -9.26
C GLU A 329 19.34 -15.51 -9.89
N ALA A 330 19.20 -14.89 -11.07
CA ALA A 330 20.26 -14.14 -11.72
C ALA A 330 20.31 -12.66 -11.29
N LEU A 331 19.31 -12.17 -10.56
CA LEU A 331 19.18 -10.78 -10.14
C LEU A 331 19.62 -10.61 -8.67
N PRO A 332 20.85 -10.12 -8.40
CA PRO A 332 21.35 -10.01 -7.04
C PRO A 332 20.56 -8.98 -6.23
N GLY A 333 20.16 -9.36 -5.01
CA GLY A 333 19.47 -8.46 -4.08
C GLY A 333 17.98 -8.26 -4.35
N ILE A 334 17.41 -9.04 -5.28
CA ILE A 334 16.00 -9.06 -5.62
C ILE A 334 15.47 -10.46 -5.34
N GLU A 335 14.39 -10.57 -4.57
CA GLU A 335 13.76 -11.84 -4.24
C GLU A 335 12.30 -11.85 -4.71
N ALA A 336 11.76 -13.03 -5.01
CA ALA A 336 10.37 -13.16 -5.44
C ALA A 336 9.68 -14.40 -4.88
N LEU A 337 8.37 -14.28 -4.67
CA LEU A 337 7.43 -15.37 -4.52
C LEU A 337 6.52 -15.42 -5.75
N LEU A 338 6.43 -16.61 -6.35
CA LEU A 338 5.68 -16.91 -7.54
C LEU A 338 4.58 -17.91 -7.20
N VAL A 339 3.36 -17.63 -7.62
CA VAL A 339 2.21 -18.52 -7.48
C VAL A 339 1.59 -18.73 -8.85
N ASP A 340 1.40 -19.99 -9.24
CA ASP A 340 0.71 -20.35 -10.48
C ASP A 340 -0.81 -20.51 -10.28
N ASP A 341 -1.55 -20.72 -11.37
CA ASP A 341 -3.01 -20.89 -11.37
C ASP A 341 -3.51 -22.11 -10.56
N SER A 342 -2.61 -23.03 -10.18
CA SER A 342 -2.96 -24.16 -9.31
C SER A 342 -2.75 -23.87 -7.82
N GLY A 343 -2.32 -22.65 -7.49
CA GLY A 343 -1.92 -22.25 -6.14
C GLY A 343 -0.53 -22.73 -5.76
N ALA A 344 0.24 -23.33 -6.68
CA ALA A 344 1.56 -23.85 -6.37
C ALA A 344 2.56 -22.70 -6.24
N GLN A 345 3.22 -22.64 -5.08
CA GLN A 345 4.16 -21.59 -4.74
C GLN A 345 5.61 -22.01 -5.03
N ARG A 346 6.41 -21.09 -5.58
CA ARG A 346 7.87 -21.20 -5.69
C ARG A 346 8.49 -19.85 -5.36
N SER A 347 9.64 -19.84 -4.70
CA SER A 347 10.35 -18.60 -4.39
C SER A 347 11.79 -18.67 -4.84
N SER A 348 12.42 -17.52 -4.95
CA SER A 348 13.87 -17.40 -5.05
C SER A 348 14.55 -17.87 -3.76
N SER A 349 15.85 -18.15 -3.85
CA SER A 349 16.65 -18.76 -2.80
C SER A 349 16.83 -17.90 -1.55
N GLY A 350 16.79 -16.57 -1.66
CA GLY A 350 16.89 -15.63 -0.54
C GLY A 350 15.54 -15.20 0.06
N TRP A 351 14.41 -15.59 -0.53
CA TRP A 351 13.07 -15.20 -0.05
C TRP A 351 12.84 -15.50 1.43
N SER A 352 13.36 -16.62 1.93
CA SER A 352 13.19 -17.04 3.32
C SER A 352 13.76 -16.05 4.34
N ASP A 353 14.71 -15.21 3.95
CA ASP A 353 15.32 -14.21 4.82
C ASP A 353 14.34 -13.08 5.18
N TYR A 354 13.26 -12.94 4.41
CA TYR A 354 12.23 -11.93 4.61
C TYR A 354 10.99 -12.44 5.31
N LEU A 355 10.84 -13.75 5.56
CA LEU A 355 9.63 -14.30 6.18
C LEU A 355 9.49 -13.85 7.64
N SER A 356 8.29 -13.39 8.03
CA SER A 356 8.01 -13.10 9.44
C SER A 356 7.70 -14.41 10.19
N GLN A 357 8.09 -14.48 11.48
CA GLN A 357 7.91 -15.69 12.29
C GLN A 357 6.45 -15.89 12.78
N GLU A 358 5.56 -14.91 12.60
CA GLU A 358 4.25 -14.89 13.24
C GLU A 358 3.13 -15.56 12.43
N LEU A 359 3.28 -15.77 11.12
CA LEU A 359 2.19 -16.27 10.26
C LEU A 359 2.29 -17.75 9.89
N LEU A 360 2.62 -18.60 10.85
CA LEU A 360 2.33 -20.03 10.76
C LEU A 360 1.06 -20.29 11.57
N LEU A 361 -0.13 -20.01 11.02
CA LEU A 361 -1.42 -20.62 11.41
C LEU A 361 -2.64 -19.90 10.77
N LEU A 362 -2.87 -20.02 9.46
CA LEU A 362 -4.22 -19.86 8.91
C LEU A 362 -4.39 -20.81 7.72
N SER A 363 -4.97 -21.99 7.95
CA SER A 363 -5.43 -22.86 6.88
C SER A 363 -6.68 -23.63 7.31
N ASN A 364 -7.70 -23.58 6.47
CA ASN A 364 -9.00 -24.29 6.51
C ASN A 364 -9.96 -23.88 7.63
N ALA A 365 -10.78 -22.87 7.35
CA ALA A 365 -11.97 -22.56 8.14
C ALA A 365 -13.24 -23.18 7.52
N ASP A 366 -14.09 -23.78 8.33
CA ASP A 366 -15.40 -24.36 7.93
C ASP A 366 -16.47 -23.27 7.71
N PHE A 367 -16.18 -22.03 8.10
CA PHE A 367 -17.06 -20.87 7.97
C PHE A 367 -16.38 -19.75 7.18
N LYS A 368 -17.12 -19.09 6.29
CA LYS A 368 -16.68 -17.94 5.49
C LYS A 368 -17.82 -16.94 5.30
N LEU A 369 -17.70 -15.76 5.91
CA LEU A 369 -18.47 -14.58 5.51
C LEU A 369 -17.69 -13.84 4.43
N THR A 370 -18.33 -13.44 3.34
CA THR A 370 -17.78 -12.57 2.28
C THR A 370 -18.67 -11.33 2.18
N LEU A 371 -18.12 -10.13 2.00
CA LEU A 371 -18.83 -8.85 1.97
C LEU A 371 -18.28 -7.97 0.84
N ASP A 372 -19.01 -7.88 -0.25
CA ASP A 372 -18.75 -6.91 -1.32
C ASP A 372 -19.39 -5.55 -0.94
N TYR A 373 -18.65 -4.46 -1.05
CA TYR A 373 -19.17 -3.11 -0.86
C TYR A 373 -18.55 -2.11 -1.84
N SER A 374 -19.31 -1.12 -2.27
CA SER A 374 -18.80 -0.02 -3.09
C SER A 374 -18.74 1.29 -2.31
N ILE A 375 -17.79 2.17 -2.66
CA ILE A 375 -17.79 3.56 -2.20
C ILE A 375 -18.08 4.43 -3.43
N PRO A 376 -19.20 5.19 -3.45
CA PRO A 376 -19.55 6.00 -4.61
C PRO A 376 -18.50 7.07 -4.87
N THR A 377 -18.08 7.21 -6.12
CA THR A 377 -17.25 8.35 -6.54
C THR A 377 -18.15 9.55 -6.82
N HIS A 378 -17.99 10.66 -6.09
CA HIS A 378 -18.62 11.92 -6.45
C HIS A 378 -17.61 12.78 -7.22
N GLY A 379 -17.92 13.10 -8.49
CA GLY A 379 -17.03 13.82 -9.42
C GLY A 379 -16.79 15.30 -9.09
N ASP A 380 -16.99 15.71 -7.84
CA ASP A 380 -16.81 17.09 -7.41
C ASP A 380 -15.40 17.32 -6.86
N ARG A 381 -14.77 18.42 -7.27
CA ARG A 381 -13.53 18.91 -6.64
C ARG A 381 -13.83 19.24 -5.17
N GLY A 382 -13.36 18.40 -4.25
CA GLY A 382 -13.60 18.52 -2.80
C GLY A 382 -14.35 17.35 -2.17
N TYR A 383 -14.58 16.25 -2.88
CA TYR A 383 -15.08 15.01 -2.28
C TYR A 383 -13.96 14.26 -1.54
N GLU A 384 -14.02 14.24 -0.22
CA GLU A 384 -13.19 13.37 0.62
C GLU A 384 -13.93 12.06 0.88
N ARG A 385 -13.29 10.89 0.70
CA ARG A 385 -13.98 9.61 0.91
C ARG A 385 -14.40 9.45 2.38
N PRO A 386 -15.55 8.79 2.63
CA PRO A 386 -16.02 8.58 3.98
C PRO A 386 -15.12 7.59 4.73
N TYR A 387 -14.96 7.83 6.03
CA TYR A 387 -14.38 6.90 6.99
C TYR A 387 -15.31 5.71 7.16
N VAL A 388 -14.97 4.53 6.63
CA VAL A 388 -15.82 3.34 6.70
C VAL A 388 -15.35 2.41 7.81
N ALA A 389 -16.24 2.05 8.74
CA ALA A 389 -16.00 1.06 9.77
C ALA A 389 -16.96 -0.13 9.61
N ILE A 390 -16.40 -1.34 9.54
CA ILE A 390 -17.17 -2.59 9.44
C ILE A 390 -16.75 -3.51 10.57
N TRP A 391 -17.71 -3.99 11.34
CA TRP A 391 -17.46 -4.87 12.49
C TRP A 391 -18.60 -5.84 12.72
N VAL A 392 -18.30 -6.95 13.40
CA VAL A 392 -19.27 -7.95 13.84
C VAL A 392 -19.52 -7.80 15.33
N SER A 393 -20.76 -7.97 15.76
CA SER A 393 -21.14 -8.00 17.17
C SER A 393 -22.21 -9.04 17.47
N THR A 394 -22.37 -9.35 18.76
CA THR A 394 -23.52 -10.12 19.26
C THR A 394 -24.82 -9.32 19.11
N MET A 395 -25.98 -9.97 19.24
CA MET A 395 -27.28 -9.29 19.25
C MET A 395 -27.41 -8.21 20.35
N ASP A 396 -26.60 -8.27 21.40
CA ASP A 396 -26.53 -7.28 22.48
C ASP A 396 -25.53 -6.13 22.20
N ASN A 397 -25.01 -6.02 20.96
CA ASN A 397 -24.01 -5.03 20.52
C ASN A 397 -22.65 -5.16 21.22
N GLN A 398 -22.28 -6.33 21.73
CA GLN A 398 -20.90 -6.57 22.17
C GLN A 398 -20.05 -6.92 20.95
N ALA A 399 -19.07 -6.06 20.64
CA ALA A 399 -18.17 -6.25 19.51
C ALA A 399 -17.36 -7.55 19.64
N ILE A 400 -17.25 -8.27 18.53
CA ILE A 400 -16.57 -9.57 18.40
C ILE A 400 -15.28 -9.41 17.60
N LYS A 401 -15.38 -8.74 16.44
CA LYS A 401 -14.26 -8.55 15.51
C LYS A 401 -14.46 -7.25 14.74
N ASN A 402 -13.42 -6.44 14.64
CA ASN A 402 -13.38 -5.37 13.65
C ASN A 402 -12.89 -5.96 12.33
N LEU A 403 -13.70 -5.85 11.28
CA LEU A 403 -13.36 -6.37 9.95
C LEU A 403 -12.54 -5.34 9.17
N ILE A 404 -12.92 -4.06 9.25
CA ILE A 404 -12.09 -2.97 8.70
C ILE A 404 -12.39 -1.61 9.34
N LEU A 405 -11.39 -0.72 9.29
CA LEU A 405 -11.53 0.72 9.51
C LEU A 405 -10.75 1.46 8.42
N PHE A 406 -11.46 2.10 7.50
CA PHE A 406 -10.92 2.98 6.46
C PHE A 406 -11.07 4.45 6.83
N GLY A 407 -10.08 5.26 6.45
CA GLY A 407 -10.15 6.72 6.42
C GLY A 407 -8.85 7.41 6.83
N GLY A 408 -8.55 8.56 6.21
CA GLY A 408 -7.20 9.11 6.15
C GLY A 408 -6.62 9.73 7.42
N GLN A 409 -7.44 10.19 8.37
CA GLN A 409 -6.95 10.79 9.61
C GLN A 409 -7.66 10.20 10.84
N GLN A 410 -6.89 9.67 11.79
CA GLN A 410 -7.43 9.06 13.02
C GLN A 410 -8.41 9.98 13.79
N ARG A 411 -8.22 11.31 13.73
CA ARG A 411 -9.09 12.27 14.42
C ARG A 411 -10.56 12.16 13.98
N TRP A 412 -10.82 11.70 12.76
CA TRP A 412 -12.15 11.60 12.18
C TRP A 412 -12.71 10.18 12.20
N ALA A 413 -11.91 9.16 12.52
CA ALA A 413 -12.42 7.82 12.81
C ALA A 413 -13.44 7.83 13.98
N GLY A 414 -13.28 8.76 14.93
CA GLY A 414 -14.25 9.02 16.00
C GLY A 414 -15.59 9.58 15.53
N SER A 415 -15.71 10.07 14.30
CA SER A 415 -16.97 10.50 13.68
C SER A 415 -17.91 9.33 13.43
N ASN A 416 -17.37 8.11 13.26
CA ASN A 416 -18.12 6.86 13.35
C ASN A 416 -18.49 6.60 14.82
N SER A 417 -19.44 7.39 15.32
CA SER A 417 -19.76 7.48 16.75
C SER A 417 -20.24 6.15 17.35
N ARG A 418 -20.88 5.27 16.55
CA ARG A 418 -21.33 3.96 17.04
C ARG A 418 -20.17 2.99 17.10
N TRP A 419 -19.37 2.89 16.04
CA TRP A 419 -18.14 2.12 16.03
C TRP A 419 -17.24 2.54 17.18
N TRP A 420 -16.97 3.84 17.36
CA TRP A 420 -16.13 4.37 18.43
C TRP A 420 -16.63 3.96 19.83
N ARG A 421 -17.96 3.91 20.02
CA ARG A 421 -18.58 3.52 21.29
C ARG A 421 -18.50 2.02 21.55
N TYR A 422 -18.73 1.19 20.54
CA TYR A 422 -18.94 -0.26 20.70
C TYR A 422 -17.71 -1.12 20.39
N ALA A 423 -16.83 -0.66 19.49
CA ALA A 423 -15.70 -1.45 19.01
C ALA A 423 -14.37 -0.66 19.05
N GLY A 424 -14.36 0.62 18.63
CA GLY A 424 -13.14 1.39 18.40
C GLY A 424 -12.29 1.72 19.64
N ARG A 425 -12.87 1.77 20.84
CA ARG A 425 -12.10 1.98 22.10
C ARG A 425 -11.25 0.78 22.52
N ARG A 426 -11.55 -0.41 21.99
CA ARG A 426 -10.89 -1.67 22.34
C ARG A 426 -10.12 -2.28 21.18
N SER A 427 -10.29 -1.76 19.97
CA SER A 427 -9.64 -2.30 18.78
C SER A 427 -8.17 -1.91 18.76
N THR A 428 -7.30 -2.89 18.92
CA THR A 428 -6.07 -2.94 18.13
C THR A 428 -6.53 -3.21 16.70
N VAL A 429 -6.89 -2.18 15.93
CA VAL A 429 -7.01 -2.38 14.48
C VAL A 429 -5.60 -2.74 14.05
N GLU A 430 -5.32 -4.03 13.89
CA GLU A 430 -4.07 -4.54 13.36
C GLU A 430 -3.87 -3.84 12.02
N LYS A 431 -2.82 -3.03 11.97
CA LYS A 431 -2.46 -2.25 10.78
C LYS A 431 -1.75 -3.20 9.85
N ILE A 432 -2.53 -3.92 9.06
CA ILE A 432 -1.97 -4.90 8.16
C ILE A 432 -1.48 -4.16 6.91
N ASN A 433 -0.16 -4.03 6.74
CA ASN A 433 0.38 -3.65 5.44
C ASN A 433 0.17 -4.84 4.50
N VAL A 434 -0.38 -4.62 3.31
CA VAL A 434 -0.69 -5.72 2.38
C VAL A 434 -0.09 -5.39 1.02
N THR A 435 0.75 -6.28 0.49
CA THR A 435 1.15 -6.22 -0.92
C THR A 435 0.22 -7.07 -1.79
N ARG A 436 -0.22 -6.48 -2.90
CA ARG A 436 -1.19 -7.06 -3.85
C ARG A 436 -1.19 -6.30 -5.18
N PRO A 437 -1.67 -6.90 -6.28
CA PRO A 437 -1.86 -6.18 -7.52
C PRO A 437 -2.82 -5.00 -7.35
N THR A 438 -2.52 -3.91 -8.04
CA THR A 438 -3.29 -2.66 -7.95
C THR A 438 -4.74 -2.86 -8.37
N ARG A 439 -5.69 -2.59 -7.47
CA ARG A 439 -7.14 -2.57 -7.80
C ARG A 439 -7.56 -1.19 -8.32
N GLY A 440 -8.55 -1.17 -9.21
CA GLY A 440 -9.23 0.07 -9.60
C GLY A 440 -10.09 0.62 -8.45
N PRO A 441 -10.43 1.92 -8.45
CA PRO A 441 -11.26 2.51 -7.41
C PRO A 441 -12.73 2.06 -7.54
N GLY A 442 -13.40 1.83 -6.41
CA GLY A 442 -14.88 1.81 -6.34
C GLY A 442 -15.53 0.53 -5.82
N GLU A 443 -14.88 -0.63 -5.91
CA GLU A 443 -15.41 -1.91 -5.43
C GLU A 443 -14.43 -2.61 -4.50
N TYR A 444 -14.93 -3.06 -3.35
CA TYR A 444 -14.17 -3.64 -2.25
C TYR A 444 -14.84 -4.93 -1.79
N GLN A 445 -14.07 -5.85 -1.21
CA GLN A 445 -14.60 -7.11 -0.71
C GLN A 445 -13.94 -7.45 0.63
N LEU A 446 -14.66 -7.96 1.61
CA LEU A 446 -14.11 -8.44 2.88
C LEU A 446 -14.50 -9.91 3.09
N VAL A 447 -13.68 -10.68 3.79
CA VAL A 447 -13.91 -12.06 4.21
C VAL A 447 -13.70 -12.19 5.73
N TRP A 448 -14.49 -13.01 6.40
CA TRP A 448 -14.29 -13.32 7.81
C TRP A 448 -14.54 -14.80 8.07
N ASP A 449 -13.61 -15.43 8.79
CA ASP A 449 -13.59 -16.88 9.06
C ASP A 449 -14.39 -17.29 10.30
N GLY A 450 -15.05 -16.33 10.96
CA GLY A 450 -15.85 -16.58 12.16
C GLY A 450 -15.04 -16.54 13.47
N ARG A 451 -13.78 -16.10 13.46
CA ARG A 451 -13.00 -15.98 14.71
C ARG A 451 -13.05 -14.58 15.30
N ASP A 452 -13.03 -14.50 16.63
CA ASP A 452 -12.89 -13.24 17.35
C ASP A 452 -11.44 -12.72 17.36
N ASP A 453 -11.21 -11.57 17.99
CA ASP A 453 -9.86 -10.95 18.13
C ASP A 453 -8.84 -11.84 18.87
N SER A 454 -9.26 -12.91 19.54
CA SER A 454 -8.36 -13.88 20.20
C SER A 454 -8.05 -15.11 19.34
N GLY A 455 -8.56 -15.16 18.11
CA GLY A 455 -8.47 -16.33 17.23
C GLY A 455 -9.44 -17.46 17.61
N THR A 456 -10.39 -17.21 18.50
CA THR A 456 -11.38 -18.21 18.94
C THR A 456 -12.60 -18.19 18.03
N LEU A 457 -13.03 -19.35 17.53
CA LEU A 457 -14.23 -19.46 16.70
C LEU A 457 -15.48 -19.09 17.51
N ILE A 458 -16.34 -18.23 16.95
CA ILE A 458 -17.60 -17.85 17.60
C ILE A 458 -18.58 -19.04 17.65
N GLN A 459 -19.49 -18.99 18.61
CA GLN A 459 -20.51 -20.02 18.76
C GLN A 459 -21.57 -19.91 17.64
N PRO A 460 -22.23 -21.02 17.25
CA PRO A 460 -23.41 -20.94 16.40
C PRO A 460 -24.50 -20.07 17.02
N GLY A 461 -25.07 -19.15 16.24
CA GLY A 461 -26.04 -18.19 16.76
C GLY A 461 -26.32 -17.03 15.81
N ASP A 462 -27.10 -16.06 16.27
CA ASP A 462 -27.39 -14.84 15.51
C ASP A 462 -26.44 -13.70 15.87
N TYR A 463 -25.98 -12.99 14.84
CA TYR A 463 -25.01 -11.92 14.95
C TYR A 463 -25.42 -10.71 14.11
N LEU A 464 -24.78 -9.58 14.39
CA LEU A 464 -24.96 -8.33 13.67
C LEU A 464 -23.68 -7.97 12.93
N LEU A 465 -23.79 -7.82 11.61
CA LEU A 465 -22.79 -7.17 10.78
C LEU A 465 -23.11 -5.68 10.73
N HIS A 466 -22.18 -4.83 11.11
CA HIS A 466 -22.34 -3.39 11.13
C HIS A 466 -21.51 -2.74 10.05
N VAL A 467 -22.09 -1.73 9.39
CA VAL A 467 -21.42 -0.88 8.41
C VAL A 467 -21.72 0.56 8.77
N GLU A 468 -20.70 1.34 9.11
CA GLU A 468 -20.79 2.76 9.42
C GLU A 468 -19.86 3.54 8.50
N ALA A 469 -20.29 4.69 8.01
CA ALA A 469 -19.47 5.57 7.20
C ALA A 469 -19.72 7.04 7.54
N SER A 470 -18.65 7.82 7.71
CA SER A 470 -18.72 9.25 8.02
C SER A 470 -17.78 10.04 7.13
N ARG A 471 -18.22 11.12 6.49
CA ARG A 471 -17.34 12.00 5.72
C ARG A 471 -16.96 13.26 6.51
N GLU A 472 -15.72 13.71 6.41
CA GLU A 472 -15.26 14.98 6.99
C GLU A 472 -16.12 16.12 6.41
N HIS A 473 -16.85 16.81 7.29
CA HIS A 473 -17.85 17.83 6.92
C HIS A 473 -18.97 17.35 5.96
N GLY A 474 -19.20 16.02 5.86
CA GLY A 474 -20.19 15.41 4.97
C GLY A 474 -21.27 14.61 5.70
N GLY A 475 -21.81 13.58 5.03
CA GLY A 475 -22.85 12.73 5.57
C GLY A 475 -22.34 11.69 6.57
N HIS A 476 -23.26 11.18 7.38
CA HIS A 476 -23.08 10.01 8.25
C HIS A 476 -24.11 8.95 7.86
N SER A 477 -23.65 7.72 7.67
CA SER A 477 -24.47 6.56 7.30
C SER A 477 -24.16 5.40 8.22
N TYR A 478 -25.19 4.75 8.75
CA TYR A 478 -25.03 3.56 9.58
C TYR A 478 -26.12 2.54 9.30
N ARG A 479 -25.70 1.30 9.07
CA ARG A 479 -26.58 0.15 8.95
C ARG A 479 -26.04 -1.02 9.78
N ASN A 480 -26.94 -1.89 10.18
CA ASN A 480 -26.57 -3.23 10.57
C ASN A 480 -27.50 -4.24 9.88
N VAL A 481 -26.97 -5.43 9.66
CA VAL A 481 -27.71 -6.56 9.09
C VAL A 481 -27.52 -7.75 10.01
N ARG A 482 -28.61 -8.43 10.31
CA ARG A 482 -28.58 -9.68 11.06
C ARG A 482 -28.19 -10.82 10.13
N PHE A 483 -27.30 -11.68 10.58
CA PHE A 483 -26.98 -12.95 9.94
C PHE A 483 -26.89 -14.05 10.98
N SER A 484 -27.11 -15.30 10.55
CA SER A 484 -26.98 -16.47 11.42
C SER A 484 -25.66 -17.20 11.11
N PHE A 485 -24.89 -17.54 12.14
CA PHE A 485 -23.70 -18.39 12.06
C PHE A 485 -24.13 -19.85 12.15
N THR A 486 -24.71 -20.36 11.07
CA THR A 486 -25.26 -21.72 10.97
C THR A 486 -25.03 -22.28 9.56
N GLU A 487 -25.06 -23.61 9.41
CA GLU A 487 -24.89 -24.28 8.12
C GLU A 487 -25.78 -23.71 6.99
N GLY A 488 -25.20 -23.60 5.79
CA GLY A 488 -25.87 -23.10 4.59
C GLY A 488 -25.32 -21.76 4.08
N ILE A 489 -25.99 -21.21 3.06
CA ILE A 489 -25.62 -19.95 2.42
C ILE A 489 -26.72 -18.92 2.68
N GLN A 490 -26.33 -17.74 3.16
CA GLN A 490 -27.19 -16.56 3.31
C GLN A 490 -26.65 -15.43 2.44
N VAL A 491 -27.51 -14.80 1.64
CA VAL A 491 -27.16 -13.61 0.85
C VAL A 491 -27.94 -12.43 1.41
N LEU A 492 -27.21 -11.38 1.76
CA LEU A 492 -27.70 -10.12 2.32
C LEU A 492 -27.39 -9.03 1.32
N GLU A 493 -28.38 -8.60 0.55
CA GLU A 493 -28.22 -7.53 -0.44
C GLU A 493 -28.88 -6.23 0.04
N GLN A 494 -28.19 -5.12 -0.19
CA GLN A 494 -28.71 -3.79 0.06
C GLN A 494 -28.31 -2.85 -1.07
N GLU A 495 -29.31 -2.27 -1.72
CA GLU A 495 -29.11 -1.19 -2.68
C GLU A 495 -28.60 0.08 -1.98
N GLN A 496 -27.86 0.90 -2.75
CA GLN A 496 -27.18 2.14 -2.39
C GLN A 496 -27.57 2.76 -1.02
N PHE A 497 -26.63 2.83 -0.08
CA PHE A 497 -26.90 3.26 1.29
C PHE A 497 -26.03 4.45 1.77
N GLY A 498 -26.45 5.66 1.39
CA GLY A 498 -25.82 6.89 1.87
C GLY A 498 -24.39 7.05 1.35
N GLU A 499 -23.43 7.23 2.26
CA GLU A 499 -22.01 7.42 1.92
C GLU A 499 -21.31 6.06 1.62
N VAL A 500 -21.91 4.93 1.98
CA VAL A 500 -21.53 3.60 1.46
C VAL A 500 -22.44 3.30 0.28
N GLY A 501 -21.90 2.81 -0.83
CA GLY A 501 -22.65 2.52 -2.04
C GLY A 501 -23.59 1.32 -1.85
N ALA A 502 -23.68 0.48 -2.87
CA ALA A 502 -24.34 -0.81 -2.69
C ALA A 502 -23.44 -1.71 -1.84
N PHE A 503 -24.04 -2.59 -1.03
CA PHE A 503 -23.29 -3.65 -0.37
C PHE A 503 -24.05 -4.98 -0.45
N LYS A 504 -23.28 -6.06 -0.58
CA LYS A 504 -23.75 -7.44 -0.66
C LYS A 504 -22.89 -8.31 0.23
N ALA A 505 -23.47 -8.88 1.28
CA ALA A 505 -22.80 -9.86 2.13
C ALA A 505 -23.30 -11.27 1.79
N THR A 506 -22.38 -12.20 1.56
CA THR A 506 -22.66 -13.64 1.41
C THR A 506 -22.04 -14.37 2.61
N VAL A 507 -22.85 -15.00 3.44
CA VAL A 507 -22.40 -15.82 4.56
C VAL A 507 -22.53 -17.29 4.18
N GLU A 508 -21.43 -18.03 4.17
CA GLU A 508 -21.38 -19.46 3.86
C GLU A 508 -20.77 -20.23 5.04
N MET A 509 -21.45 -21.29 5.47
CA MET A 509 -20.92 -22.25 6.43
C MET A 509 -21.04 -23.64 5.84
N LYS A 510 -19.88 -24.31 5.65
CA LYS A 510 -19.83 -25.68 5.15
C LYS A 510 -20.38 -26.64 6.22
N PRO A 511 -21.10 -27.69 5.82
CA PRO A 511 -21.50 -28.74 6.75
C PRO A 511 -20.26 -29.39 7.34
N VAL A 512 -20.29 -29.67 8.65
CA VAL A 512 -19.22 -30.40 9.32
C VAL A 512 -19.23 -31.84 8.76
N GLU A 513 -18.17 -32.27 8.07
CA GLU A 513 -18.04 -33.68 7.68
C GLU A 513 -17.94 -34.53 8.98
N GLU A 514 -18.94 -35.38 9.22
CA GLU A 514 -19.00 -36.32 10.36
C GLU A 514 -17.92 -37.41 10.33
#